data_AF-A0A1F6MVK9-F1
#
_entry.id   AF-A0A1F6MVK9-F1
#
_cell.length_a   1.000
_cell.length_b   1.000
_cell.length_c   1.000
_cell.angle_alpha   90.00
_cell.angle_beta   90.00
_cell.angle_gamma   90.00
#
_symmetry.space_group_name_H-M   'P 1'
#
loop_
_entity.id
_entity.type
_entity.pdbx_description
1 polymer ?
#
loop_
_entity_poly.entity_id
_entity_poly.type
_entity_poly.pdbx_seq_one_letter_code
_entity_poly.pdbx_strand_id
1 'polypeptide(L)'
;MSEIKRRKGESFEAFMRRVKRRWLSSGKLIQARKIQFFEEKKSKNENRKNTINRLKMRSKMEYLRKVGKLPPEEEAFGAHRQSGNRK
;
A
#
# COMPACT_ATOMS: atom_id res chain seq x y z
N MET A 1 -19.86 5.03 -0.11
CA MET A 1 -19.85 5.81 1.14
C MET A 1 -18.49 6.45 1.39
N SER A 2 -18.23 7.53 0.68
CA SER A 2 -17.23 8.54 1.06
C SER A 2 -17.91 9.87 0.80
N GLU A 3 -18.85 10.23 1.68
CA GLU A 3 -19.50 11.54 1.61
C GLU A 3 -18.48 12.59 2.05
N ILE A 4 -17.63 12.99 1.10
CA ILE A 4 -16.66 14.07 1.30
C ILE A 4 -17.34 15.31 0.73
N LYS A 5 -17.88 16.13 1.63
CA LYS A 5 -18.47 17.41 1.25
C LYS A 5 -17.37 18.46 1.07
N ARG A 6 -17.63 19.43 0.20
CA ARG A 6 -16.74 20.59 0.01
C ARG A 6 -16.83 21.49 1.23
N ARG A 7 -15.68 21.95 1.72
CA ARG A 7 -15.61 22.92 2.83
C ARG A 7 -15.79 24.34 2.27
N LYS A 8 -16.44 25.23 3.03
CA LYS A 8 -16.55 26.65 2.66
C LYS A 8 -15.15 27.28 2.68
N GLY A 9 -14.78 27.99 1.62
CA GLY A 9 -13.43 28.58 1.46
C GLY A 9 -12.36 27.66 0.87
N GLU A 10 -12.70 26.43 0.45
CA GLU A 10 -11.75 25.50 -0.16
C GLU A 10 -11.72 25.62 -1.70
N SER A 11 -10.52 25.70 -2.29
CA SER A 11 -10.31 25.55 -3.74
C SER A 11 -10.72 24.15 -4.21
N PHE A 12 -11.27 24.03 -5.41
CA PHE A 12 -11.69 22.76 -5.98
C PHE A 12 -10.56 21.71 -6.00
N GLU A 13 -9.33 22.13 -6.28
CA GLU A 13 -8.18 21.24 -6.34
C GLU A 13 -7.84 20.64 -4.96
N ALA A 14 -7.89 21.46 -3.90
CA ALA A 14 -7.66 21.01 -2.53
C ALA A 14 -8.70 19.96 -2.09
N PHE A 15 -9.96 20.17 -2.50
CA PHE A 15 -11.04 19.21 -2.31
C PHE A 15 -10.75 17.88 -3.02
N MET A 16 -10.44 17.93 -4.32
CA MET A 16 -10.13 16.74 -5.13
C MET A 16 -8.94 15.96 -4.58
N ARG A 17 -7.91 16.65 -4.09
CA ARG A 17 -6.76 16.01 -3.43
C ARG A 17 -7.16 15.25 -2.17
N ARG A 18 -8.09 15.78 -1.36
CA ARG A 18 -8.64 15.06 -0.19
C ARG A 18 -9.44 13.84 -0.62
N VAL A 19 -10.28 13.98 -1.64
CA VAL A 19 -11.07 12.87 -2.20
C VAL A 19 -10.15 11.75 -2.66
N LYS A 20 -9.13 12.07 -3.47
CA LYS A 20 -8.14 11.11 -3.97
C LYS A 20 -7.41 10.39 -2.83
N ARG A 21 -6.91 11.13 -1.82
CA ARG A 21 -6.26 10.53 -0.65
C ARG A 21 -7.21 9.59 0.11
N ARG A 22 -8.45 10.00 0.34
CA ARG A 22 -9.44 9.18 1.04
C ARG A 22 -9.76 7.89 0.28
N TRP A 23 -9.87 7.95 -1.05
CA TRP A 23 -10.05 6.76 -1.88
C TRP A 23 -8.86 5.82 -1.82
N LEU A 24 -7.63 6.34 -1.90
CA LEU A 24 -6.40 5.55 -1.77
C LEU A 24 -6.31 4.88 -0.40
N SER A 25 -6.50 5.63 0.70
CA SER A 25 -6.49 5.08 2.06
C SER A 25 -7.60 4.07 2.31
N SER A 26 -8.76 4.21 1.65
CA SER A 26 -9.87 3.27 1.80
C SER A 26 -9.62 1.91 1.17
N GLY A 27 -8.62 1.78 0.29
CA GLY A 27 -8.32 0.54 -0.43
C GLY A 27 -9.37 0.09 -1.45
N LYS A 28 -10.54 0.75 -1.52
CA LYS A 28 -11.67 0.37 -2.40
C LYS A 28 -11.28 0.35 -3.87
N LEU A 29 -10.43 1.29 -4.28
CA LEU A 29 -9.91 1.36 -5.65
C LEU A 29 -8.98 0.17 -5.96
N ILE A 30 -8.20 -0.29 -4.97
CA ILE A 30 -7.34 -1.48 -5.11
C ILE A 30 -8.22 -2.73 -5.17
N GLN A 31 -9.24 -2.82 -4.31
CA GLN A 31 -10.21 -3.92 -4.33
C GLN A 31 -10.95 -4.01 -5.66
N ALA A 32 -11.47 -2.89 -6.17
CA ALA A 32 -12.17 -2.84 -7.45
C ALA A 32 -11.28 -3.35 -8.61
N ARG A 33 -10.01 -2.94 -8.65
CA ARG A 33 -9.03 -3.44 -9.63
C ARG A 33 -8.73 -4.92 -9.45
N LYS A 34 -8.65 -5.40 -8.21
CA LYS A 34 -8.38 -6.81 -7.90
C LYS A 34 -9.51 -7.73 -8.38
N ILE A 35 -10.77 -7.32 -8.22
CA ILE A 35 -11.95 -8.12 -8.61
C ILE A 35 -12.42 -7.87 -10.04
N GLN A 36 -11.73 -6.99 -10.79
CA GLN A 36 -12.12 -6.62 -12.15
C GLN A 36 -12.13 -7.82 -13.10
N PHE A 37 -11.26 -8.80 -12.85
CA PHE A 37 -11.14 -10.02 -13.64
C PHE A 37 -11.23 -11.24 -12.72
N PHE A 38 -11.67 -12.36 -13.29
CA PHE A 38 -11.63 -13.64 -12.59
C PHE A 38 -10.17 -14.07 -12.37
N GLU A 39 -9.80 -14.30 -11.12
CA GLU A 39 -8.50 -14.86 -10.73
C GLU A 39 -8.77 -16.23 -10.09
N GLU A 40 -8.15 -17.28 -10.64
CA GLU A 40 -8.21 -18.62 -10.07
C GLU A 40 -7.54 -18.68 -8.70
N LYS A 41 -7.95 -19.67 -7.89
CA LYS A 41 -7.33 -19.87 -6.57
C LYS A 41 -5.88 -20.36 -6.74
N LYS A 42 -4.95 -19.63 -6.12
CA LYS A 42 -3.52 -19.97 -6.12
C LYS A 42 -3.25 -21.37 -5.62
N SER A 43 -2.44 -22.11 -6.37
CA SER A 43 -1.99 -23.46 -5.99
C SER A 43 -1.03 -23.43 -4.79
N LYS A 44 -0.86 -24.57 -4.10
CA LYS A 44 0.11 -24.68 -2.98
C LYS A 44 1.53 -24.30 -3.42
N ASN A 45 1.92 -24.71 -4.63
CA ASN A 45 3.25 -24.42 -5.19
C ASN A 45 3.43 -22.92 -5.44
N GLU A 46 2.42 -22.26 -6.00
CA GLU A 46 2.45 -20.82 -6.24
C GLU A 46 2.52 -20.03 -4.92
N ASN A 47 1.73 -20.43 -3.93
CA ASN A 47 1.76 -19.83 -2.59
C ASN A 47 3.15 -19.98 -1.93
N ARG A 48 3.79 -21.15 -2.08
CA ARG A 48 5.15 -21.39 -1.58
C ARG A 48 6.17 -20.47 -2.28
N LYS A 49 6.13 -20.39 -3.61
CA LYS A 49 7.02 -19.49 -4.39
C LYS A 49 6.85 -18.03 -3.97
N ASN A 50 5.61 -17.57 -3.86
CA ASN A 50 5.28 -16.22 -3.41
C ASN A 50 5.82 -15.92 -2.00
N THR A 51 5.70 -16.88 -1.08
CA THR A 51 6.21 -16.75 0.30
C THR A 51 7.74 -16.67 0.33
N ILE A 52 8.43 -17.55 -0.40
CA ILE A 52 9.89 -17.55 -0.49
C ILE A 52 10.39 -16.21 -1.07
N ASN A 53 9.75 -15.71 -2.12
CA ASN A 53 10.10 -14.43 -2.72
C ASN A 53 9.96 -13.27 -1.73
N ARG A 54 8.85 -13.24 -0.96
CA ARG A 54 8.64 -12.23 0.09
C ARG A 54 9.71 -12.29 1.17
N LEU A 55 10.09 -13.49 1.62
CA LEU A 55 11.13 -13.68 2.62
C LEU A 55 12.50 -13.21 2.12
N LYS A 56 12.87 -13.56 0.87
CA LYS A 56 14.11 -13.10 0.23
C LYS A 56 14.18 -11.58 0.11
N MET A 57 13.07 -10.94 -0.28
CA MET A 57 13.02 -9.47 -0.35
C MET A 57 13.18 -8.85 1.04
N ARG A 58 12.47 -9.39 2.04
CA ARG A 58 12.58 -8.90 3.42
C ARG A 58 14.00 -9.03 3.97
N SER A 59 14.64 -10.19 3.81
CA SER A 59 16.01 -10.41 4.28
C SER A 59 17.02 -9.50 3.59
N LYS A 60 16.86 -9.27 2.28
CA LYS A 60 17.68 -8.31 1.52
C LYS A 60 17.51 -6.89 2.08
N MET A 61 16.29 -6.44 2.34
CA MET A 61 16.04 -5.10 2.90
C MET A 61 16.61 -4.96 4.31
N GLU A 62 16.45 -5.98 5.17
CA GLU A 62 16.99 -5.98 6.53
C GLU A 62 18.53 -5.92 6.52
N TYR A 63 19.17 -6.65 5.60
CA TYR A 63 20.61 -6.58 5.39
C TYR A 63 21.07 -5.20 4.92
N LEU A 64 20.43 -4.63 3.89
CA LEU A 64 20.78 -3.31 3.36
C LEU A 64 20.59 -2.20 4.41
N ARG A 65 19.54 -2.30 5.23
CA ARG A 65 19.32 -1.41 6.38
C ARG A 65 20.45 -1.52 7.39
N LYS A 66 20.89 -2.75 7.74
CA LYS A 66 22.00 -2.97 8.68
C LYS A 66 23.32 -2.40 8.18
N VAL A 67 23.58 -2.47 6.88
CA VAL A 67 24.81 -1.98 6.24
C VAL A 67 24.73 -0.47 5.90
N GLY A 68 23.59 0.18 6.14
CA GLY A 68 23.40 1.60 5.84
C GLY A 68 23.37 1.93 4.34
N LYS A 69 23.14 0.93 3.48
CA LYS A 69 23.05 1.07 2.02
C LYS A 69 21.60 0.99 1.52
N LEU A 70 20.63 1.19 2.41
CA LEU A 70 19.23 1.18 2.02
C LEU A 70 18.94 2.43 1.18
N PRO A 71 18.36 2.30 -0.03
CA PRO A 71 17.99 3.47 -0.81
C PRO A 71 17.00 4.34 -0.02
N PRO A 72 17.14 5.68 -0.07
CA PRO A 72 16.27 6.60 0.67
C PRO A 72 14.79 6.46 0.28
N GLU A 73 14.51 6.02 -0.96
CA GLU A 73 13.14 5.73 -1.41
C GLU A 73 12.50 4.56 -0.63
N GLU A 74 13.28 3.53 -0.28
CA GLU A 74 12.76 2.31 0.37
C GLU A 74 12.52 2.50 1.88
N GLU A 75 13.22 3.45 2.52
CA GLU A 75 12.97 3.87 3.90
C GLU A 75 11.58 4.49 4.05
N ALA A 76 11.18 5.33 3.09
CA ALA A 76 9.90 6.04 3.12
C ALA A 76 8.68 5.11 3.01
N PHE A 77 8.77 4.04 2.19
CA PHE A 77 7.67 3.08 2.02
C PHE A 77 7.56 2.07 3.17
N GLY A 78 8.66 1.77 3.87
CA GLY A 78 8.70 0.83 5.00
C GLY A 78 8.11 1.41 6.29
N ALA A 79 8.34 2.69 6.57
CA ALA A 79 7.88 3.36 7.79
C ALA A 79 6.34 3.49 7.86
N HIS A 80 5.66 3.71 6.73
CA HIS A 80 4.22 3.94 6.69
C HIS A 80 3.38 2.68 7.03
N ARG A 81 3.94 1.46 6.91
CA ARG A 81 3.21 0.23 7.26
C ARG A 81 3.13 -0.03 8.77
N GLN A 82 4.05 0.53 9.56
CA GLN A 82 4.14 0.24 11.00
C GLN A 82 3.21 1.11 11.86
N SER A 83 2.64 2.18 11.33
CA SER A 83 1.73 3.07 12.08
C SER A 83 0.25 2.66 12.07
N GLY A 84 -0.10 1.54 11.42
CA GLY A 84 -1.49 1.10 11.23
C GLY A 84 -2.05 0.13 12.27
N ASN A 85 -1.24 -0.35 13.23
CA ASN A 85 -1.65 -1.40 14.19
C ASN A 85 -1.23 -1.06 15.63
N ARG A 86 -1.57 0.15 16.09
CA ARG A 86 -1.61 0.49 17.52
C ARG A 86 -3.02 0.95 17.88
N LYS A 87 -3.94 0.01 18.04
CA LYS A 87 -5.12 0.07 18.92
C LYS A 87 -5.57 -1.36 19.19
#